data_AF-A0A0K2YAP0-F1
#
_entry.id   AF-A0A0K2YAP0-F1
#
_cell.length_a   1.000
_cell.length_b   1.000
_cell.length_c   1.000
_cell.angle_alpha   90.00
_cell.angle_beta   90.00
_cell.angle_gamma   90.00
#
_symmetry.space_group_name_H-M   'P 1'
#
loop_
_entity.id
_entity.type
_entity.pdbx_description
1 polymer ?
#
loop_
_entity_poly.entity_id
_entity_poly.type
_entity_poly.pdbx_seq_one_letter_code
_entity_poly.pdbx_strand_id
1 'polypeptide(L)'
;MPTPFTGELFTFHNPDGSEITVRGWGNQFEAVFETLDGYTVVQDPGTGFYHYARLSESGDELIATDTRAGTDDPRTLGLPRHARLSRTATRARADAARTELGRQPRWMSRRAESRAQRQAEADGDGPNPAPPPAGTIGDYVGLLLLVEFPDVPSTISRQEIDDFCNKIGYHGFGNNGSAYDYFLSVSDGKLRYKNIVAAYHTASHPRAYYTDSTVKYGKRAQQLIKEALDALGARGFDFSELSSDSDGFVYALSLFYAGNRVNNWSEGLWPHSWALANPYAASATKSFSDYQITDIGTQLTLRTFCHENGHMVCDFPDLYDYDAVSVGNGIGHYSLMCFGGSDKNPTQVEAYLKHAAGWTSKLTTLTSGVSATVEAGKNDFLIYRRNATEYFILENRRQSGRDASLPDAGLAIWHVDENGNNSFEQMTPSQHYECSLEQADNRFDLERRANGGDAEDLYGGIASTFGRATAPNSNWWDGSASGLEIEQISAPSAAISVTTKASTPGPD
;
A
#
# COMPACT_ATOMS: atom_id res chain seq x y z
N MET A 1 -9.30 6.90 -2.19
CA MET A 1 -8.94 5.69 -1.46
C MET A 1 -7.45 5.63 -1.55
N PRO A 2 -6.76 5.56 -0.41
CA PRO A 2 -5.31 5.64 -0.39
C PRO A 2 -4.70 4.34 -0.93
N THR A 3 -5.35 3.19 -0.70
CA THR A 3 -5.01 1.92 -1.36
C THR A 3 -5.55 1.82 -2.80
N PRO A 4 -4.90 1.01 -3.67
CA PRO A 4 -5.42 0.69 -5.00
C PRO A 4 -6.80 0.07 -4.97
N PHE A 5 -7.61 0.42 -5.95
CA PHE A 5 -8.85 -0.26 -6.29
C PHE A 5 -8.81 -0.70 -7.74
N THR A 6 -9.23 -1.94 -8.00
CA THR A 6 -9.16 -2.57 -9.32
C THR A 6 -10.51 -3.22 -9.60
N GLY A 7 -11.33 -2.56 -10.42
CA GLY A 7 -12.66 -3.05 -10.78
C GLY A 7 -13.70 -2.93 -9.66
N GLU A 8 -13.44 -2.06 -8.68
CA GLU A 8 -14.35 -1.83 -7.55
C GLU A 8 -15.57 -1.01 -7.99
N LEU A 9 -16.72 -1.27 -7.36
CA LEU A 9 -17.96 -0.55 -7.67
C LEU A 9 -18.13 0.68 -6.78
N PHE A 10 -18.53 1.78 -7.40
CA PHE A 10 -18.82 3.05 -6.75
C PHE A 10 -20.19 3.56 -7.19
N THR A 11 -20.87 4.26 -6.29
CA THR A 11 -22.04 5.07 -6.62
C THR A 11 -21.59 6.52 -6.68
N PHE A 12 -21.71 7.14 -7.85
CA PHE A 12 -21.46 8.57 -8.03
C PHE A 12 -22.77 9.35 -8.07
N HIS A 13 -22.74 10.57 -7.55
CA HIS A 13 -23.89 11.46 -7.48
C HIS A 13 -23.74 12.63 -8.45
N ASN A 14 -24.80 12.93 -9.21
CA ASN A 14 -24.89 14.11 -10.05
C ASN A 14 -25.46 15.32 -9.28
N PRO A 15 -25.36 16.55 -9.82
CA PRO A 15 -25.89 17.76 -9.18
C PRO A 15 -27.40 17.74 -8.89
N ASP A 16 -28.19 16.96 -9.65
CA ASP A 16 -29.62 16.78 -9.43
C ASP A 16 -29.96 15.70 -8.38
N GLY A 17 -28.95 15.10 -7.76
CA GLY A 17 -29.08 14.03 -6.77
C GLY A 17 -29.29 12.63 -7.35
N SER A 18 -29.38 12.50 -8.67
CA SER A 18 -29.41 11.17 -9.30
C SER A 18 -28.06 10.45 -9.14
N GLU A 19 -28.13 9.12 -9.21
CA GLU A 19 -26.99 8.25 -9.00
C GLU A 19 -26.58 7.55 -10.30
N ILE A 20 -25.28 7.32 -10.44
CA ILE A 20 -24.73 6.40 -11.44
C ILE A 20 -23.87 5.36 -10.74
N THR A 21 -23.99 4.09 -11.13
CA THR A 21 -23.07 3.04 -10.66
C THR A 21 -21.93 2.91 -11.65
N VAL A 22 -20.71 3.05 -11.17
CA VAL A 22 -19.48 2.95 -11.97
C VAL A 22 -18.55 1.89 -11.40
N ARG A 23 -17.72 1.33 -12.27
CA ARG A 23 -16.58 0.50 -11.93
C ARG A 23 -15.31 1.36 -12.04
N GLY A 24 -14.47 1.35 -11.00
CA GLY A 24 -13.28 2.18 -10.92
C GLY A 24 -11.97 1.38 -10.92
N TRP A 25 -10.91 2.00 -11.46
CA TRP A 25 -9.53 1.55 -11.34
C TRP A 25 -8.63 2.73 -11.01
N GLY A 26 -7.76 2.57 -10.02
CA GLY A 26 -6.77 3.59 -9.67
C GLY A 26 -6.49 3.68 -8.18
N ASN A 27 -6.11 4.86 -7.72
CA ASN A 27 -5.74 5.16 -6.35
C ASN A 27 -6.20 6.58 -5.98
N GLN A 28 -5.59 7.22 -4.97
CA GLN A 28 -5.96 8.58 -4.55
C GLN A 28 -5.43 9.70 -5.46
N PHE A 29 -4.51 9.42 -6.37
CA PHE A 29 -3.86 10.42 -7.22
C PHE A 29 -4.31 10.38 -8.68
N GLU A 30 -4.68 9.21 -9.18
CA GLU A 30 -5.30 9.09 -10.49
C GLU A 30 -6.28 7.91 -10.50
N ALA A 31 -7.38 8.09 -11.21
CA ALA A 31 -8.42 7.07 -11.33
C ALA A 31 -9.17 7.19 -12.66
N VAL A 32 -9.69 6.05 -13.12
CA VAL A 32 -10.59 5.97 -14.26
C VAL A 32 -11.85 5.22 -13.86
N PHE A 33 -13.00 5.69 -14.35
CA PHE A 33 -14.30 5.14 -14.04
C PHE A 33 -15.07 4.81 -15.31
N GLU A 34 -15.81 3.70 -15.28
CA GLU A 34 -16.64 3.24 -16.37
C GLU A 34 -18.02 2.85 -15.87
N THR A 35 -19.00 2.94 -16.74
CA THR A 35 -20.26 2.21 -16.60
C THR A 35 -20.03 0.69 -16.58
N LEU A 36 -20.98 -0.08 -16.06
CA LEU A 36 -20.85 -1.53 -15.89
C LEU A 36 -20.69 -2.30 -17.22
N ASP A 37 -21.10 -1.71 -18.34
CA ASP A 37 -20.96 -2.21 -19.69
C ASP A 37 -19.68 -1.72 -20.41
N GLY A 38 -18.81 -0.98 -19.70
CA GLY A 38 -17.43 -0.71 -20.09
C GLY A 38 -17.19 0.64 -20.78
N TYR A 39 -18.13 1.57 -20.71
CA TYR A 39 -17.94 2.91 -21.28
C TYR A 39 -17.41 3.88 -20.24
N THR A 40 -16.26 4.49 -20.53
CA THR A 40 -15.59 5.47 -19.67
C THR A 40 -16.47 6.69 -19.46
N VAL A 41 -16.50 7.20 -18.24
CA VAL A 41 -17.25 8.41 -17.86
C VAL A 41 -16.33 9.46 -17.26
N VAL A 42 -16.67 10.73 -17.49
CA VAL A 42 -16.00 11.88 -16.86
C VAL A 42 -17.03 12.89 -16.43
N GLN A 43 -16.69 13.69 -15.42
CA GLN A 43 -17.51 14.83 -15.03
C GLN A 43 -17.30 15.96 -16.04
N ASP A 44 -18.38 16.54 -16.55
CA ASP A 44 -18.33 17.78 -17.30
C ASP A 44 -18.08 18.95 -16.32
N PRO A 45 -16.97 19.69 -16.46
CA PRO A 45 -16.64 20.78 -15.55
C PRO A 45 -17.62 21.97 -15.63
N GLY A 46 -18.39 22.11 -16.72
CA GLY A 46 -19.36 23.19 -16.90
C GLY A 46 -20.68 22.91 -16.18
N THR A 47 -21.12 21.66 -16.17
CA THR A 47 -22.44 21.26 -15.63
C THR A 47 -22.36 20.48 -14.32
N GLY A 48 -21.21 19.83 -14.04
CA GLY A 48 -20.99 18.95 -12.90
C GLY A 48 -21.57 17.54 -13.06
N PHE A 49 -22.25 17.24 -14.19
CA PHE A 49 -22.82 15.92 -14.47
C PHE A 49 -21.78 14.96 -15.03
N TYR A 50 -21.95 13.67 -14.77
CA TYR A 50 -21.15 12.63 -15.41
C TYR A 50 -21.69 12.28 -16.79
N HIS A 51 -20.82 12.35 -17.77
CA HIS A 51 -21.10 12.09 -19.18
C HIS A 51 -20.21 10.95 -19.67
N TYR A 52 -20.65 10.25 -20.72
CA TYR A 52 -19.77 9.33 -21.43
C TYR A 52 -18.59 10.11 -22.01
N ALA A 53 -17.42 9.51 -21.99
CA ALA A 53 -16.18 10.15 -22.41
C ALA A 53 -15.74 9.63 -23.78
N ARG A 54 -15.20 10.54 -24.59
CA ARG A 54 -14.37 10.19 -25.77
C ARG A 54 -12.92 10.53 -25.49
N LEU A 55 -12.01 9.75 -26.05
CA LEU A 55 -10.60 10.06 -25.99
C LEU A 55 -10.27 11.17 -27.00
N SER A 56 -9.37 12.09 -26.65
CA SER A 56 -8.78 13.04 -27.60
C SER A 56 -7.94 12.31 -28.64
N GLU A 57 -7.66 12.96 -29.78
CA GLU A 57 -6.83 12.36 -30.85
C GLU A 57 -5.42 11.98 -30.36
N SER A 58 -4.85 12.73 -29.41
CA SER A 58 -3.54 12.43 -28.83
C SER A 58 -3.57 11.28 -27.83
N GLY A 59 -4.74 10.94 -27.28
CA GLY A 59 -4.86 9.98 -26.19
C GLY A 59 -4.68 10.56 -24.79
N ASP A 60 -4.46 11.87 -24.65
CA ASP A 60 -4.06 12.49 -23.38
C ASP A 60 -5.21 13.12 -22.60
N GLU A 61 -6.40 13.18 -23.19
CA GLU A 61 -7.58 13.76 -22.54
C GLU A 61 -8.82 12.88 -22.74
N LEU A 62 -9.60 12.74 -21.68
CA LEU A 62 -10.97 12.23 -21.73
C LEU A 62 -11.92 13.42 -21.77
N ILE A 63 -12.64 13.56 -22.88
CA ILE A 63 -13.52 14.68 -23.15
C ILE A 63 -14.96 14.22 -22.94
N ALA A 64 -15.71 14.95 -22.11
CA ALA A 64 -17.15 14.72 -21.93
C ALA A 64 -17.88 14.84 -23.27
N THR A 65 -18.73 13.87 -23.57
CA THR A 65 -19.70 13.96 -24.69
C THR A 65 -20.96 14.71 -24.23
N ASP A 66 -21.89 15.02 -25.14
CA ASP A 66 -23.16 15.62 -24.77
C ASP A 66 -24.14 14.62 -24.11
N THR A 67 -23.77 13.34 -24.03
CA THR A 67 -24.64 12.27 -23.51
C THR A 67 -24.30 11.97 -22.06
N ARG A 68 -25.30 12.16 -21.20
CA ARG A 68 -25.21 11.89 -19.77
C ARG A 68 -25.14 10.38 -19.51
N ALA A 69 -24.28 9.98 -18.58
CA ALA A 69 -24.16 8.59 -18.17
C ALA A 69 -25.46 8.14 -17.47
N GLY A 70 -25.98 6.97 -17.87
CA GLY A 70 -27.19 6.39 -17.27
C GLY A 70 -28.53 6.88 -17.82
N THR A 71 -28.57 7.85 -18.75
CA THR A 71 -29.84 8.29 -19.39
C THR A 71 -30.10 7.63 -20.73
N ASP A 72 -29.05 7.40 -21.52
CA ASP A 72 -29.14 6.88 -22.89
C ASP A 72 -28.28 5.62 -23.08
N ASP A 73 -28.61 4.85 -24.12
CA ASP A 73 -27.88 3.63 -24.48
C ASP A 73 -26.51 3.97 -25.09
N PRO A 74 -25.39 3.71 -24.38
CA PRO A 74 -24.05 4.08 -24.85
C PRO A 74 -23.62 3.36 -26.12
N ARG A 75 -24.26 2.22 -26.45
CA ARG A 75 -23.98 1.46 -27.68
C ARG A 75 -24.30 2.27 -28.94
N THR A 76 -25.14 3.28 -28.82
CA THR A 76 -25.52 4.16 -29.93
C THR A 76 -24.51 5.27 -30.22
N LEU A 77 -23.54 5.49 -29.32
CA LEU A 77 -22.63 6.63 -29.37
C LEU A 77 -21.36 6.38 -30.21
N GLY A 78 -21.12 5.15 -30.66
CA GLY A 78 -19.91 4.78 -31.40
C GLY A 78 -18.61 4.92 -30.58
N LEU A 79 -18.70 4.99 -29.25
CA LEU A 79 -17.55 5.11 -28.36
C LEU A 79 -16.86 3.77 -28.16
N PRO A 80 -15.51 3.72 -28.11
CA PRO A 80 -14.81 2.52 -27.70
C PRO A 80 -15.06 2.23 -26.22
N ARG A 81 -15.15 0.95 -25.88
CA ARG A 81 -15.12 0.52 -24.48
C ARG A 81 -13.70 0.60 -23.95
N HIS A 82 -13.59 0.78 -22.64
CA HIS A 82 -12.32 0.81 -21.94
C HIS A 82 -11.36 1.89 -22.44
N ALA A 83 -11.89 3.06 -22.79
CA ALA A 83 -11.07 4.20 -23.14
C ALA A 83 -10.16 4.57 -21.95
N ARG A 84 -8.87 4.65 -22.19
CA ARG A 84 -7.82 4.98 -21.21
C ARG A 84 -6.97 6.11 -21.76
N LEU A 85 -6.48 6.94 -20.84
CA LEU A 85 -5.47 7.92 -21.15
C LEU A 85 -4.15 7.24 -21.50
N SER A 86 -3.31 7.96 -22.25
CA SER A 86 -1.93 7.58 -22.43
C SER A 86 -1.24 7.46 -21.08
N ARG A 87 -0.20 6.62 -21.03
CA ARG A 87 0.64 6.47 -19.84
C ARG A 87 1.24 7.80 -19.41
N THR A 88 1.74 8.59 -20.36
CA THR A 88 2.36 9.89 -20.11
C THR A 88 1.36 10.85 -19.45
N ALA A 89 0.13 10.91 -19.97
CA ALA A 89 -0.92 11.76 -19.41
C ALA A 89 -1.34 11.33 -18.00
N THR A 90 -1.48 10.02 -17.79
CA THR A 90 -1.83 9.45 -16.48
C THR A 90 -0.78 9.80 -15.42
N ARG A 91 0.52 9.65 -15.75
CA ARG A 91 1.64 10.04 -14.88
C ARG A 91 1.66 11.52 -14.57
N ALA A 92 1.50 12.35 -15.58
CA ALA A 92 1.46 13.80 -15.39
C ALA A 92 0.33 14.23 -14.45
N ARG A 93 -0.84 13.57 -14.52
CA ARG A 93 -1.95 13.83 -13.59
C ARG A 93 -1.65 13.38 -12.17
N ALA A 94 -1.11 12.18 -11.99
CA ALA A 94 -0.72 11.68 -10.67
C ALA A 94 0.34 12.58 -10.01
N ASP A 95 1.35 13.01 -10.76
CA ASP A 95 2.40 13.91 -10.27
C ASP A 95 1.87 15.31 -9.94
N ALA A 96 0.95 15.84 -10.75
CA ALA A 96 0.27 17.10 -10.46
C ALA A 96 -0.54 17.00 -9.16
N ALA A 97 -1.32 15.92 -8.99
CA ALA A 97 -2.09 15.67 -7.78
C ALA A 97 -1.20 15.59 -6.53
N ARG A 98 -0.03 14.91 -6.62
CA ARG A 98 0.95 14.85 -5.52
C ARG A 98 1.56 16.20 -5.19
N THR A 99 1.95 16.95 -6.21
CA THR A 99 2.48 18.31 -6.04
C THR A 99 1.46 19.20 -5.34
N GLU A 100 0.18 19.02 -5.65
CA GLU A 100 -0.93 19.75 -5.06
C GLU A 100 -1.15 19.47 -3.56
N LEU A 101 -0.74 18.30 -3.07
CA LEU A 101 -0.77 17.94 -1.64
C LEU A 101 0.16 18.83 -0.80
N GLY A 102 1.19 19.40 -1.43
CA GLY A 102 2.16 20.27 -0.79
C GLY A 102 3.17 19.49 0.05
N ARG A 103 2.89 19.32 1.34
CA ARG A 103 3.89 18.78 2.30
C ARG A 103 4.03 17.27 2.12
N GLN A 104 5.28 16.80 2.06
CA GLN A 104 5.56 15.36 2.09
C GLN A 104 5.30 14.78 3.49
N PRO A 105 4.69 13.59 3.58
CA PRO A 105 4.59 12.83 4.83
C PRO A 105 5.96 12.59 5.47
N ARG A 106 6.00 12.60 6.81
CA ARG A 106 7.18 12.33 7.63
C ARG A 106 7.74 10.94 7.40
N TRP A 107 6.89 9.94 7.18
CA TRP A 107 7.38 8.59 6.88
C TRP A 107 8.25 8.56 5.61
N MET A 108 7.93 9.37 4.59
CA MET A 108 8.75 9.48 3.38
C MET A 108 10.10 10.13 3.68
N SER A 109 10.13 11.17 4.53
CA SER A 109 11.38 11.80 4.97
C SER A 109 12.26 10.81 5.74
N ARG A 110 11.69 10.10 6.72
CA ARG A 110 12.42 9.08 7.50
C ARG A 110 12.95 7.96 6.60
N ARG A 111 12.15 7.51 5.63
CA ARG A 111 12.58 6.52 4.64
C ARG A 111 13.76 7.04 3.81
N ALA A 112 13.69 8.28 3.32
CA ALA A 112 14.77 8.88 2.54
C ALA A 112 16.06 9.05 3.36
N GLU A 113 15.95 9.49 4.61
CA GLU A 113 17.07 9.59 5.57
C GLU A 113 17.70 8.21 5.81
N SER A 114 16.88 7.19 6.05
CA SER A 114 17.30 5.80 6.25
C SER A 114 18.04 5.23 5.05
N ARG A 115 17.56 5.50 3.82
CA ARG A 115 18.25 5.10 2.58
C ARG A 115 19.56 5.84 2.39
N ALA A 116 19.57 7.16 2.59
CA ALA A 116 20.79 7.96 2.45
C ALA A 116 21.87 7.50 3.42
N GLN A 117 21.50 7.12 4.64
CA GLN A 117 22.42 6.54 5.61
C GLN A 117 22.99 5.19 5.13
N ARG A 118 22.15 4.27 4.66
CA ARG A 118 22.61 2.97 4.13
C ARG A 118 23.54 3.13 2.93
N GLN A 119 23.23 4.04 2.02
CA GLN A 119 24.08 4.33 0.86
C GLN A 119 25.44 4.86 1.32
N ALA A 120 25.48 5.80 2.27
CA ALA A 120 26.73 6.33 2.81
C ALA A 120 27.57 5.26 3.53
N GLU A 121 26.93 4.32 4.23
CA GLU A 121 27.60 3.18 4.86
C GLU A 121 28.16 2.19 3.82
N ALA A 122 27.47 2.01 2.70
CA ALA A 122 27.92 1.16 1.60
C ALA A 122 29.11 1.75 0.82
N ASP A 123 29.19 3.07 0.73
CA ASP A 123 30.29 3.80 0.05
C ASP A 123 31.55 3.96 0.94
N GLY A 124 31.47 3.56 2.22
CA GLY A 124 32.60 3.60 3.17
C GLY A 124 33.50 2.37 3.09
N ASP A 125 34.82 2.56 3.25
CA ASP A 125 35.88 1.52 3.13
C ASP A 125 35.98 0.59 4.39
N GLY A 126 34.84 0.25 5.01
CA GLY A 126 34.75 -0.51 6.25
C GLY A 126 34.24 -1.95 6.08
N PRO A 127 34.70 -2.93 6.89
CA PRO A 127 34.19 -4.29 6.83
C PRO A 127 32.77 -4.36 7.42
N ASN A 128 31.81 -4.66 6.55
CA ASN A 128 30.37 -4.81 6.78
C ASN A 128 29.59 -3.52 7.14
N PRO A 129 28.47 -3.24 6.46
CA PRO A 129 27.51 -2.23 6.90
C PRO A 129 27.04 -2.53 8.34
N ALA A 130 26.81 -1.47 9.11
CA ALA A 130 26.21 -1.58 10.44
C ALA A 130 24.80 -2.20 10.33
N PRO A 131 24.23 -2.76 11.42
CA PRO A 131 22.83 -3.15 11.43
C PRO A 131 21.95 -1.97 10.96
N PRO A 132 20.83 -2.22 10.26
CA PRO A 132 19.97 -1.16 9.75
C PRO A 132 19.60 -0.16 10.87
N PRO A 133 19.38 1.14 10.56
CA PRO A 133 18.92 2.12 11.52
C PRO A 133 17.67 1.60 12.26
N ALA A 134 17.56 1.93 13.55
CA ALA A 134 16.66 1.29 14.53
C ALA A 134 15.31 0.86 13.90
N GLY A 135 15.17 -0.45 13.68
CA GLY A 135 13.95 -1.02 13.07
C GLY A 135 12.71 -0.74 13.91
N THR A 136 11.53 -0.90 13.32
CA THR A 136 10.23 -0.67 13.95
C THR A 136 9.89 -1.81 14.93
N ILE A 137 10.54 -1.82 16.08
CA ILE A 137 10.46 -2.86 17.11
C ILE A 137 10.04 -2.23 18.45
N GLY A 138 9.24 -2.97 19.23
CA GLY A 138 8.79 -2.56 20.54
C GLY A 138 7.35 -2.05 20.53
N ASP A 139 7.06 -1.14 21.44
CA ASP A 139 5.72 -0.61 21.66
C ASP A 139 5.55 0.73 20.92
N TYR A 140 4.56 0.78 20.05
CA TYR A 140 4.17 1.99 19.33
C TYR A 140 2.71 2.34 19.65
N VAL A 141 2.45 3.63 19.88
CA VAL A 141 1.12 4.14 20.21
C VAL A 141 0.74 5.26 19.24
N GLY A 142 -0.28 5.00 18.43
CA GLY A 142 -0.93 5.99 17.55
C GLY A 142 -2.17 6.62 18.18
N LEU A 143 -2.72 7.64 17.52
CA LEU A 143 -3.98 8.29 17.91
C LEU A 143 -5.05 8.05 16.84
N LEU A 144 -6.21 7.54 17.24
CA LEU A 144 -7.40 7.46 16.38
C LEU A 144 -8.48 8.42 16.90
N LEU A 145 -8.75 9.45 16.10
CA LEU A 145 -9.84 10.41 16.31
C LEU A 145 -11.15 9.83 15.77
N LEU A 146 -12.22 10.00 16.54
CA LEU A 146 -13.56 9.63 16.13
C LEU A 146 -14.42 10.89 16.00
N VAL A 147 -15.06 11.06 14.85
CA VAL A 147 -15.94 12.18 14.58
C VAL A 147 -17.35 11.70 14.24
N GLU A 148 -18.34 12.38 14.80
CA GLU A 148 -19.72 12.35 14.32
C GLU A 148 -20.16 13.77 13.96
N PHE A 149 -21.27 13.91 13.24
CA PHE A 149 -21.78 15.22 12.83
C PHE A 149 -23.11 15.52 13.53
N PRO A 150 -23.48 16.81 13.70
CA PRO A 150 -24.75 17.19 14.31
C PRO A 150 -25.98 16.55 13.66
N ASP A 151 -25.90 16.23 12.37
CA ASP A 151 -26.94 15.62 11.54
C ASP A 151 -26.70 14.14 11.21
N VAL A 152 -25.51 13.59 11.52
CA VAL A 152 -25.13 12.21 11.21
C VAL A 152 -24.42 11.59 12.41
N PRO A 153 -25.16 10.85 13.28
CA PRO A 153 -24.59 10.18 14.44
C PRO A 153 -23.76 8.95 14.04
N SER A 154 -22.84 8.53 14.90
CA SER A 154 -22.10 7.28 14.69
C SER A 154 -22.99 6.03 14.80
N THR A 155 -22.73 5.06 13.93
CA THR A 155 -23.35 3.72 13.90
C THR A 155 -22.52 2.67 14.64
N ILE A 156 -21.24 2.94 14.89
CA ILE A 156 -20.30 2.01 15.55
C ILE A 156 -19.85 2.66 16.87
N SER A 157 -19.85 1.88 17.95
CA SER A 157 -19.45 2.39 19.26
C SER A 157 -17.94 2.63 19.34
N ARG A 158 -17.52 3.56 20.20
CA ARG A 158 -16.08 3.78 20.50
C ARG A 158 -15.40 2.49 20.93
N GLN A 159 -16.06 1.68 21.76
CA GLN A 159 -15.47 0.42 22.26
C GLN A 159 -15.29 -0.61 21.13
N GLU A 160 -16.20 -0.68 20.17
CA GLU A 160 -16.04 -1.57 19.03
C GLU A 160 -14.83 -1.17 18.15
N ILE A 161 -14.60 0.14 17.99
CA ILE A 161 -13.42 0.64 17.26
C ILE A 161 -12.13 0.43 18.07
N ASP A 162 -12.17 0.63 19.38
CA ASP A 162 -11.06 0.28 20.28
C ASP A 162 -10.72 -1.20 20.22
N ASP A 163 -11.73 -2.08 20.23
CA ASP A 163 -11.56 -3.52 20.05
C ASP A 163 -10.97 -3.84 18.66
N PHE A 164 -11.46 -3.22 17.59
CA PHE A 164 -10.92 -3.34 16.23
C PHE A 164 -9.43 -2.95 16.15
N CYS A 165 -9.02 -1.90 16.87
CA CYS A 165 -7.63 -1.47 16.88
C CYS A 165 -6.74 -2.33 17.77
N ASN A 166 -7.21 -2.73 18.96
CA ASN A 166 -6.33 -3.13 20.06
C ASN A 166 -6.61 -4.52 20.66
N LYS A 167 -7.80 -5.07 20.48
CA LYS A 167 -8.19 -6.30 21.20
C LYS A 167 -7.55 -7.52 20.57
N ILE A 168 -6.83 -8.26 21.40
CA ILE A 168 -6.25 -9.55 21.01
C ILE A 168 -7.38 -10.53 20.67
N GLY A 169 -7.32 -11.13 19.50
CA GLY A 169 -8.34 -12.07 19.01
C GLY A 169 -9.66 -11.39 18.67
N TYR A 170 -9.62 -10.16 18.15
CA TYR A 170 -10.81 -9.48 17.66
C TYR A 170 -11.42 -10.21 16.45
N HIS A 171 -12.76 -10.30 16.40
CA HIS A 171 -13.50 -11.00 15.34
C HIS A 171 -14.70 -10.20 14.80
N GLY A 172 -14.86 -8.94 15.24
CA GLY A 172 -15.97 -8.10 14.80
C GLY A 172 -15.95 -7.88 13.29
N PHE A 173 -17.14 -7.83 12.69
CA PHE A 173 -17.36 -7.70 11.24
C PHE A 173 -16.61 -8.75 10.37
N GLY A 174 -16.28 -9.91 10.94
CA GLY A 174 -15.55 -10.99 10.24
C GLY A 174 -14.06 -10.73 10.05
N ASN A 175 -13.48 -9.75 10.75
CA ASN A 175 -12.04 -9.49 10.69
C ASN A 175 -11.24 -10.63 11.35
N ASN A 176 -10.05 -10.92 10.80
CA ASN A 176 -9.11 -11.85 11.40
C ASN A 176 -8.19 -11.12 12.39
N GLY A 177 -8.65 -10.90 13.62
CA GLY A 177 -7.89 -10.15 14.62
C GLY A 177 -8.06 -8.63 14.50
N SER A 178 -7.42 -7.92 15.41
CA SER A 178 -7.34 -6.45 15.43
C SER A 178 -6.16 -5.94 14.59
N ALA A 179 -6.05 -4.61 14.43
CA ALA A 179 -4.84 -4.01 13.89
C ALA A 179 -3.60 -4.37 14.73
N TYR A 180 -3.72 -4.40 16.06
CA TYR A 180 -2.67 -4.91 16.96
C TYR A 180 -2.29 -6.36 16.63
N ASP A 181 -3.26 -7.25 16.45
CA ASP A 181 -3.00 -8.66 16.06
C ASP A 181 -2.32 -8.77 14.69
N TYR A 182 -2.63 -7.87 13.75
CA TYR A 182 -1.98 -7.84 12.45
C TYR A 182 -0.49 -7.57 12.59
N PHE A 183 -0.11 -6.42 13.18
CA PHE A 183 1.29 -6.05 13.31
C PHE A 183 2.07 -6.99 14.23
N LEU A 184 1.44 -7.49 15.30
CA LEU A 184 2.06 -8.49 16.18
C LEU A 184 2.37 -9.80 15.44
N SER A 185 1.42 -10.29 14.62
CA SER A 185 1.60 -11.52 13.87
C SER A 185 2.64 -11.38 12.77
N VAL A 186 2.58 -10.31 11.97
CA VAL A 186 3.47 -10.13 10.80
C VAL A 186 4.91 -9.84 11.22
N SER A 187 5.10 -9.24 12.40
CA SER A 187 6.44 -8.95 12.96
C SER A 187 7.03 -10.10 13.78
N ASP A 188 6.38 -11.28 13.86
CA ASP A 188 6.76 -12.39 14.74
C ASP A 188 6.93 -11.93 16.21
N GLY A 189 6.01 -11.07 16.67
CA GLY A 189 5.94 -10.56 18.05
C GLY A 189 6.81 -9.33 18.34
N LYS A 190 7.53 -8.80 17.35
CA LYS A 190 8.49 -7.71 17.57
C LYS A 190 7.86 -6.32 17.61
N LEU A 191 6.75 -6.09 16.91
CA LEU A 191 6.01 -4.83 16.95
C LEU A 191 4.69 -5.01 17.70
N ARG A 192 4.48 -4.17 18.72
CA ARG A 192 3.25 -4.04 19.49
C ARG A 192 2.65 -2.66 19.21
N TYR A 193 1.84 -2.57 18.17
CA TYR A 193 1.24 -1.31 17.74
C TYR A 193 -0.20 -1.16 18.26
N LYS A 194 -0.43 -0.18 19.13
CA LYS A 194 -1.74 0.15 19.68
C LYS A 194 -2.18 1.54 19.24
N ASN A 195 -3.48 1.80 19.33
CA ASN A 195 -4.06 3.12 19.12
C ASN A 195 -4.79 3.58 20.38
N ILE A 196 -4.58 4.82 20.80
CA ILE A 196 -5.51 5.46 21.72
C ILE A 196 -6.73 5.89 20.90
N VAL A 197 -7.89 5.28 21.17
CA VAL A 197 -9.15 5.62 20.49
C VAL A 197 -9.91 6.68 21.30
N ALA A 198 -9.91 7.91 20.77
CA ALA A 198 -10.55 9.05 21.40
C ALA A 198 -12.07 8.87 21.53
N ALA A 199 -12.68 9.60 22.46
CA ALA A 199 -14.14 9.73 22.49
C ALA A 199 -14.62 10.45 21.23
N TYR A 200 -15.86 10.16 20.81
CA TYR A 200 -16.48 10.88 19.70
C TYR A 200 -16.48 12.38 19.94
N HIS A 201 -16.03 13.11 18.93
CA HIS A 201 -16.19 14.54 18.80
C HIS A 201 -17.33 14.83 17.84
N THR A 202 -18.37 15.55 18.30
CA THR A 202 -19.39 16.07 17.41
C THR A 202 -18.83 17.30 16.69
N ALA A 203 -18.72 17.22 15.37
CA ALA A 203 -18.22 18.29 14.53
C ALA A 203 -19.05 19.58 14.69
N SER A 204 -18.40 20.72 14.50
CA SER A 204 -19.00 22.06 14.70
C SER A 204 -20.04 22.41 13.63
N HIS A 205 -20.01 21.71 12.50
CA HIS A 205 -20.94 21.90 11.39
C HIS A 205 -21.60 20.58 10.97
N PRO A 206 -22.77 20.62 10.31
CA PRO A 206 -23.36 19.45 9.66
C PRO A 206 -22.42 18.82 8.63
N ARG A 207 -22.59 17.53 8.33
CA ARG A 207 -21.70 16.77 7.42
C ARG A 207 -21.51 17.47 6.08
N ALA A 208 -22.58 18.04 5.53
CA ALA A 208 -22.58 18.76 4.25
C ALA A 208 -21.51 19.87 4.14
N TYR A 209 -21.13 20.50 5.26
CA TYR A 209 -20.07 21.51 5.28
C TYR A 209 -18.68 20.92 4.98
N TYR A 210 -18.40 19.75 5.55
CA TYR A 210 -17.11 19.08 5.39
C TYR A 210 -17.04 18.28 4.09
N THR A 211 -18.18 17.84 3.58
CA THR A 211 -18.31 17.11 2.31
C THR A 211 -18.64 18.03 1.12
N ASP A 212 -18.47 19.35 1.28
CA ASP A 212 -18.70 20.33 0.21
C ASP A 212 -17.67 20.13 -0.92
N SER A 213 -18.13 19.64 -2.08
CA SER A 213 -17.30 19.36 -3.25
C SER A 213 -16.82 20.62 -3.97
N THR A 214 -17.39 21.80 -3.67
CA THR A 214 -16.90 23.08 -4.21
C THR A 214 -15.63 23.57 -3.51
N VAL A 215 -15.32 23.01 -2.33
CA VAL A 215 -14.07 23.26 -1.63
C VAL A 215 -13.01 22.28 -2.12
N LYS A 216 -11.85 22.83 -2.50
CA LYS A 216 -10.67 22.03 -2.89
C LYS A 216 -10.45 20.86 -1.93
N TYR A 217 -10.31 19.67 -2.52
CA TYR A 217 -10.20 18.40 -1.83
C TYR A 217 -9.16 18.39 -0.70
N GLY A 218 -9.50 17.71 0.39
CA GLY A 218 -8.69 17.58 1.60
C GLY A 218 -8.64 18.80 2.51
N LYS A 219 -8.97 20.02 2.06
CA LYS A 219 -9.01 21.20 2.95
C LYS A 219 -9.98 21.02 4.12
N ARG A 220 -11.19 20.49 3.84
CA ARG A 220 -12.19 20.22 4.88
C ARG A 220 -11.80 19.07 5.80
N ALA A 221 -11.11 18.05 5.28
CA ALA A 221 -10.57 16.97 6.09
C ALA A 221 -9.53 17.51 7.10
N GLN A 222 -8.57 18.33 6.65
CA GLN A 222 -7.57 18.93 7.54
C GLN A 222 -8.21 19.87 8.57
N GLN A 223 -9.24 20.62 8.18
CA GLN A 223 -10.01 21.43 9.12
C GLN A 223 -10.68 20.57 10.20
N LEU A 224 -11.30 19.45 9.79
CA LEU A 224 -11.98 18.54 10.72
C LEU A 224 -11.01 17.85 11.68
N ILE A 225 -9.84 17.43 11.18
CA ILE A 225 -8.76 16.87 12.01
C ILE A 225 -8.29 17.90 13.04
N LYS A 226 -7.99 19.12 12.61
CA LYS A 226 -7.56 20.20 13.51
C LYS A 226 -8.62 20.48 14.57
N GLU A 227 -9.88 20.55 14.17
CA GLU A 227 -11.00 20.77 15.09
C GLU A 227 -11.09 19.68 16.16
N ALA A 228 -11.01 18.41 15.77
CA ALA A 228 -11.05 17.29 16.70
C ALA A 228 -9.83 17.26 17.63
N LEU A 229 -8.64 17.60 17.14
CA LEU A 229 -7.43 17.73 17.96
C LEU A 229 -7.54 18.88 18.97
N ASP A 230 -8.03 20.04 18.54
CA ASP A 230 -8.25 21.20 19.41
C ASP A 230 -9.25 20.85 20.54
N ALA A 231 -10.35 20.18 20.19
CA ALA A 231 -11.34 19.75 21.16
C ALA A 231 -10.79 18.70 22.13
N LEU A 232 -9.96 17.77 21.66
CA LEU A 232 -9.32 16.75 22.48
C LEU A 232 -8.31 17.38 23.46
N GLY A 233 -7.46 18.29 22.98
CA GLY A 233 -6.50 19.02 23.80
C GLY A 233 -7.18 19.92 24.84
N ALA A 234 -8.27 20.60 24.48
CA ALA A 234 -9.06 21.42 25.41
C ALA A 234 -9.69 20.62 26.56
N ARG A 235 -9.90 19.30 26.38
CA ARG A 235 -10.35 18.39 27.44
C ARG A 235 -9.20 17.86 28.31
N GLY A 236 -7.97 18.31 28.07
CA GLY A 236 -6.79 17.92 28.85
C GLY A 236 -6.23 16.55 28.48
N PHE A 237 -6.40 16.11 27.23
CA PHE A 237 -5.77 14.88 26.75
C PHE A 237 -4.24 14.99 26.82
N ASP A 238 -3.58 13.96 27.34
CA ASP A 238 -2.13 13.90 27.40
C ASP A 238 -1.58 13.21 26.13
N PHE A 239 -0.89 13.99 25.30
CA PHE A 239 -0.26 13.50 24.07
C PHE A 239 1.12 12.86 24.30
N SER A 240 1.63 12.84 25.54
CA SER A 240 2.99 12.37 25.85
C SER A 240 3.19 10.88 25.60
N GLU A 241 2.13 10.07 25.76
CA GLU A 241 2.14 8.61 25.55
C GLU A 241 2.26 8.21 24.06
N LEU A 242 2.00 9.13 23.14
CA LEU A 242 2.05 8.85 21.70
C LEU A 242 3.49 8.70 21.23
N SER A 243 3.76 7.65 20.47
CA SER A 243 5.08 7.41 19.89
C SER A 243 5.37 8.48 18.83
N SER A 244 6.58 9.05 18.87
CA SER A 244 7.04 10.06 17.91
C SER A 244 8.46 9.76 17.45
N ASP A 245 8.82 10.29 16.28
CA ASP A 245 10.20 10.32 15.82
C ASP A 245 11.07 11.25 16.68
N SER A 246 12.36 11.32 16.37
CA SER A 246 13.35 12.14 17.08
C SER A 246 13.08 13.64 17.02
N ASP A 247 12.31 14.10 16.04
CA ASP A 247 11.91 15.51 15.87
C ASP A 247 10.58 15.82 16.57
N GLY A 248 10.00 14.84 17.26
CA GLY A 248 8.74 14.99 17.99
C GLY A 248 7.49 14.85 17.12
N PHE A 249 7.60 14.41 15.86
CA PHE A 249 6.41 14.11 15.05
C PHE A 249 5.83 12.76 15.43
N VAL A 250 4.57 12.75 15.87
CA VAL A 250 3.84 11.52 16.21
C VAL A 250 3.72 10.64 14.97
N TYR A 251 4.01 9.34 15.13
CA TYR A 251 4.07 8.40 13.99
C TYR A 251 2.74 8.27 13.27
N ALA A 252 1.64 8.05 14.01
CA ALA A 252 0.35 7.72 13.41
C ALA A 252 -0.81 8.54 13.98
N LEU A 253 -1.51 9.23 13.08
CA LEU A 253 -2.81 9.86 13.32
C LEU A 253 -3.82 9.28 12.33
N SER A 254 -4.94 8.81 12.84
CA SER A 254 -6.06 8.35 12.03
C SER A 254 -7.32 9.11 12.42
N LEU A 255 -8.22 9.35 11.48
CA LEU A 255 -9.55 9.89 11.74
C LEU A 255 -10.61 9.03 11.07
N PHE A 256 -11.56 8.56 11.88
CA PHE A 256 -12.76 7.90 11.43
C PHE A 256 -13.96 8.83 11.61
N TYR A 257 -14.77 9.04 10.56
CA TYR A 257 -15.96 9.90 10.63
C TYR A 257 -17.26 9.13 10.39
N ALA A 258 -18.35 9.54 11.04
CA ALA A 258 -19.62 8.83 11.01
C ALA A 258 -20.35 8.86 9.65
N GLY A 259 -21.00 7.74 9.33
CA GLY A 259 -21.87 7.56 8.18
C GLY A 259 -21.11 7.16 6.90
N ASN A 260 -21.84 6.66 5.90
CA ASN A 260 -21.25 6.28 4.62
C ASN A 260 -20.67 7.49 3.89
N ARG A 261 -19.60 7.27 3.12
CA ARG A 261 -19.07 8.19 2.10
C ARG A 261 -20.18 8.70 1.17
N VAL A 262 -20.17 10.01 0.90
CA VAL A 262 -21.15 10.70 0.03
C VAL A 262 -20.53 11.49 -1.12
N ASN A 263 -19.23 11.75 -1.07
CA ASN A 263 -18.52 12.43 -2.14
C ASN A 263 -18.16 11.47 -3.26
N ASN A 264 -18.03 12.01 -4.48
CA ASN A 264 -17.39 11.31 -5.58
C ASN A 264 -15.87 11.27 -5.37
N TRP A 265 -15.16 10.59 -6.27
CA TRP A 265 -13.71 10.43 -6.15
C TRP A 265 -12.98 11.79 -6.12
N SER A 266 -12.04 11.94 -5.18
CA SER A 266 -11.21 13.15 -5.01
C SER A 266 -12.00 14.42 -4.66
N GLU A 267 -13.09 14.28 -3.89
CA GLU A 267 -13.89 15.40 -3.38
C GLU A 267 -14.15 15.29 -1.87
N GLY A 268 -14.36 16.44 -1.21
CA GLY A 268 -14.81 16.52 0.18
C GLY A 268 -14.01 15.64 1.16
N LEU A 269 -14.68 14.66 1.79
CA LEU A 269 -14.10 13.72 2.74
C LEU A 269 -13.82 12.32 2.16
N TRP A 270 -13.66 12.21 0.83
CA TRP A 270 -13.23 10.95 0.22
C TRP A 270 -11.98 10.38 0.94
N PRO A 271 -11.92 9.07 1.24
CA PRO A 271 -10.81 8.52 2.03
C PRO A 271 -9.43 8.74 1.38
N HIS A 272 -8.47 9.19 2.19
CA HIS A 272 -7.08 9.48 1.78
C HIS A 272 -6.11 9.47 2.97
N SER A 273 -4.82 9.57 2.65
CA SER A 273 -3.71 9.63 3.60
C SER A 273 -2.65 10.61 3.14
N TRP A 274 -2.40 11.67 3.91
CA TRP A 274 -1.54 12.83 3.55
C TRP A 274 -0.77 13.37 4.77
N ALA A 275 0.01 14.42 4.56
CA ALA A 275 0.45 15.32 5.62
C ALA A 275 -0.48 16.53 5.77
N LEU A 276 -0.66 17.00 7.00
CA LEU A 276 -1.25 18.30 7.30
C LEU A 276 -0.41 19.39 6.64
N ALA A 277 -1.06 20.32 5.94
CA ALA A 277 -0.38 21.43 5.27
C ALA A 277 0.47 22.25 6.25
N ASN A 278 -0.03 22.40 7.49
CA ASN A 278 0.73 22.91 8.62
C ASN A 278 0.70 21.86 9.73
N PRO A 279 1.86 21.38 10.22
CA PRO A 279 1.88 20.48 11.36
C PRO A 279 1.14 21.06 12.56
N TYR A 280 0.41 20.20 13.25
CA TYR A 280 -0.32 20.57 14.45
C TYR A 280 0.55 20.36 15.68
N ALA A 281 0.92 21.44 16.38
CA ALA A 281 1.65 21.35 17.65
C ALA A 281 0.69 20.92 18.78
N ALA A 282 0.74 19.64 19.16
CA ALA A 282 -0.09 19.09 20.24
C ALA A 282 0.46 19.39 21.64
N SER A 283 1.79 19.55 21.74
CA SER A 283 2.48 19.99 22.96
C SER A 283 3.82 20.63 22.60
N ALA A 284 4.62 21.00 23.60
CA ALA A 284 5.98 21.50 23.38
C ALA A 284 6.92 20.47 22.72
N THR A 285 6.60 19.17 22.78
CA THR A 285 7.46 18.07 22.30
C THR A 285 6.77 17.15 21.29
N LYS A 286 5.50 17.38 20.97
CA LYS A 286 4.71 16.53 20.07
C LYS A 286 4.01 17.35 19.01
N SER A 287 4.16 16.93 17.76
CA SER A 287 3.45 17.50 16.62
C SER A 287 2.83 16.40 15.76
N PHE A 288 1.67 16.66 15.16
CA PHE A 288 1.10 15.81 14.12
C PHE A 288 1.40 16.38 12.75
N SER A 289 1.74 15.49 11.81
CA SER A 289 1.92 15.82 10.39
C SER A 289 1.10 14.84 9.59
N ASP A 290 1.44 13.57 9.66
CA ASP A 290 0.88 12.54 8.80
C ASP A 290 -0.48 12.11 9.34
N TYR A 291 -1.44 11.86 8.46
CA TYR A 291 -2.76 11.38 8.84
C TYR A 291 -3.38 10.49 7.77
N GLN A 292 -4.24 9.57 8.19
CA GLN A 292 -5.25 8.96 7.33
C GLN A 292 -6.67 9.36 7.76
N ILE A 293 -7.61 9.40 6.82
CA ILE A 293 -9.02 9.66 7.09
C ILE A 293 -9.91 8.72 6.28
N THR A 294 -10.95 8.16 6.92
CA THR A 294 -11.95 7.33 6.25
C THR A 294 -13.32 7.42 6.92
N ASP A 295 -14.37 7.12 6.16
CA ASP A 295 -15.73 6.99 6.68
C ASP A 295 -15.91 5.71 7.50
N ILE A 296 -16.85 5.80 8.45
CA ILE A 296 -17.43 4.69 9.20
C ILE A 296 -18.83 4.44 8.65
N GLY A 297 -18.95 3.45 7.78
CA GLY A 297 -20.24 2.92 7.36
C GLY A 297 -20.88 2.05 8.45
N THR A 298 -21.18 0.80 8.11
CA THR A 298 -21.75 -0.16 9.08
C THR A 298 -20.79 -1.29 9.45
N GLN A 299 -19.54 -1.22 8.98
CA GLN A 299 -18.52 -2.24 9.22
C GLN A 299 -17.11 -1.65 9.17
N LEU A 300 -16.19 -2.28 9.90
CA LEU A 300 -14.76 -1.97 9.89
C LEU A 300 -13.99 -3.05 9.12
N THR A 301 -12.95 -2.67 8.36
CA THR A 301 -12.09 -3.57 7.58
C THR A 301 -10.62 -3.27 7.90
N LEU A 302 -9.79 -4.32 7.96
CA LEU A 302 -8.39 -4.20 8.36
C LEU A 302 -7.50 -3.65 7.24
N ARG A 303 -7.69 -4.07 5.99
CA ARG A 303 -6.68 -3.89 4.92
C ARG A 303 -6.20 -2.45 4.76
N THR A 304 -7.09 -1.52 4.46
CA THR A 304 -6.72 -0.11 4.28
C THR A 304 -6.16 0.50 5.57
N PHE A 305 -6.77 0.23 6.73
CA PHE A 305 -6.27 0.76 8.00
C PHE A 305 -4.84 0.28 8.29
N CYS A 306 -4.56 -1.02 8.14
CA CYS A 306 -3.22 -1.57 8.34
C CYS A 306 -2.22 -1.07 7.28
N HIS A 307 -2.63 -0.90 6.03
CA HIS A 307 -1.79 -0.36 4.96
C HIS A 307 -1.28 1.05 5.30
N GLU A 308 -2.19 1.96 5.64
CA GLU A 308 -1.82 3.34 6.00
C GLU A 308 -0.97 3.42 7.27
N ASN A 309 -1.28 2.58 8.27
CA ASN A 309 -0.45 2.50 9.46
C ASN A 309 0.92 1.86 9.17
N GLY A 310 1.03 1.01 8.15
CA GLY A 310 2.29 0.47 7.66
C GLY A 310 3.22 1.57 7.16
N HIS A 311 2.69 2.53 6.37
CA HIS A 311 3.44 3.75 6.03
C HIS A 311 3.83 4.54 7.28
N MET A 312 2.84 4.93 8.08
CA MET A 312 3.03 5.88 9.18
C MET A 312 3.96 5.37 10.28
N VAL A 313 3.91 4.08 10.61
CA VAL A 313 4.65 3.48 11.74
C VAL A 313 5.93 2.78 11.28
N CYS A 314 5.92 2.16 10.10
CA CYS A 314 7.01 1.29 9.63
C CYS A 314 7.81 1.87 8.45
N ASP A 315 7.45 3.07 7.97
CA ASP A 315 8.08 3.74 6.83
C ASP A 315 8.07 2.87 5.55
N PHE A 316 7.06 2.01 5.42
CA PHE A 316 6.89 1.16 4.26
C PHE A 316 6.47 2.01 3.06
N PRO A 317 7.01 1.75 1.85
CA PRO A 317 6.55 2.38 0.63
C PRO A 317 5.35 1.62 0.06
N ASP A 318 4.64 2.27 -0.86
CA ASP A 318 3.77 1.54 -1.79
C ASP A 318 4.61 0.68 -2.73
N LEU A 319 4.19 -0.56 -2.96
CA LEU A 319 4.84 -1.54 -3.85
C LEU A 319 4.01 -1.83 -5.11
N TYR A 320 3.13 -0.90 -5.50
CA TYR A 320 2.38 -0.86 -6.76
C TYR A 320 2.78 0.36 -7.59
N ASP A 321 2.49 0.34 -8.90
CA ASP A 321 2.63 1.53 -9.74
C ASP A 321 1.63 2.59 -9.26
N TYR A 322 2.18 3.67 -8.73
CA TYR A 322 1.41 4.74 -8.14
C TYR A 322 1.19 5.92 -9.09
N ASP A 323 1.93 5.93 -10.21
CA ASP A 323 1.92 7.00 -11.20
C ASP A 323 0.96 6.71 -12.34
N ALA A 324 0.48 5.46 -12.49
CA ALA A 324 -0.40 5.10 -13.58
C ALA A 324 -1.53 4.12 -13.23
N VAL A 325 -2.75 4.42 -13.70
CA VAL A 325 -3.94 3.56 -13.57
C VAL A 325 -4.00 2.41 -14.59
N SER A 326 -3.01 2.28 -15.45
CA SER A 326 -3.02 1.31 -16.57
C SER A 326 -1.70 0.59 -16.79
N VAL A 327 -0.77 0.63 -15.82
CA VAL A 327 0.56 0.05 -15.99
C VAL A 327 0.98 -0.65 -14.70
N GLY A 328 1.55 -1.86 -14.82
CA GLY A 328 2.02 -2.67 -13.71
C GLY A 328 0.96 -3.02 -12.66
N ASN A 329 1.18 -4.09 -11.92
CA ASN A 329 0.48 -4.40 -10.67
C ASN A 329 1.45 -4.45 -9.49
N GLY A 330 2.68 -3.94 -9.65
CA GLY A 330 3.74 -4.05 -8.65
C GLY A 330 3.98 -5.50 -8.27
N ILE A 331 3.88 -5.82 -6.98
CA ILE A 331 3.96 -7.21 -6.48
C ILE A 331 2.58 -7.85 -6.18
N GLY A 332 1.50 -7.28 -6.72
CA GLY A 332 0.15 -7.86 -6.67
C GLY A 332 -0.39 -8.14 -5.25
N HIS A 333 -1.08 -9.26 -5.09
CA HIS A 333 -1.68 -9.68 -3.81
C HIS A 333 -0.66 -10.21 -2.79
N TYR A 334 0.62 -10.32 -3.15
CA TYR A 334 1.65 -10.92 -2.29
C TYR A 334 2.13 -10.01 -1.14
N SER A 335 1.70 -8.74 -1.11
CA SER A 335 2.01 -7.80 -0.03
C SER A 335 0.83 -6.90 0.35
N LEU A 336 0.70 -6.61 1.66
CA LEU A 336 -0.18 -5.54 2.18
C LEU A 336 0.12 -4.20 1.53
N MET A 337 1.40 -3.88 1.28
CA MET A 337 1.79 -2.60 0.68
C MET A 337 1.56 -2.54 -0.83
N CYS A 338 0.90 -3.55 -1.37
CA CYS A 338 0.40 -3.60 -2.73
C CYS A 338 -1.13 -3.80 -2.73
N PHE A 339 -1.63 -4.92 -3.23
CA PHE A 339 -3.09 -5.15 -3.27
C PHE A 339 -3.62 -5.70 -1.94
N GLY A 340 -2.77 -6.29 -1.10
CA GLY A 340 -3.09 -6.69 0.28
C GLY A 340 -4.14 -7.79 0.45
N GLY A 341 -4.56 -8.46 -0.62
CA GLY A 341 -5.50 -9.59 -0.56
C GLY A 341 -6.88 -9.19 -0.02
N SER A 342 -7.33 -9.86 1.05
CA SER A 342 -8.67 -9.66 1.63
C SER A 342 -8.77 -8.40 2.49
N ASP A 343 -9.91 -7.68 2.41
CA ASP A 343 -10.21 -6.55 3.28
C ASP A 343 -10.26 -6.88 4.78
N LYS A 344 -10.69 -8.11 5.12
CA LYS A 344 -10.91 -8.58 6.50
C LYS A 344 -9.74 -9.42 7.03
N ASN A 345 -8.92 -9.96 6.14
CA ASN A 345 -7.71 -10.70 6.46
C ASN A 345 -6.60 -10.32 5.47
N PRO A 346 -6.03 -9.12 5.60
CA PRO A 346 -5.00 -8.70 4.68
C PRO A 346 -3.78 -9.62 4.75
N THR A 347 -3.14 -9.79 3.59
CA THR A 347 -1.90 -10.57 3.47
C THR A 347 -0.77 -9.92 4.26
N GLN A 348 0.30 -10.68 4.50
CA GLN A 348 1.49 -10.13 5.13
C GLN A 348 2.19 -9.12 4.21
N VAL A 349 3.06 -8.26 4.75
CA VAL A 349 4.13 -7.67 3.94
C VAL A 349 5.20 -8.73 3.63
N GLU A 350 5.97 -8.50 2.59
CA GLU A 350 6.96 -9.43 2.08
C GLU A 350 8.30 -9.36 2.84
N ALA A 351 9.18 -10.34 2.57
CA ALA A 351 10.46 -10.50 3.26
C ALA A 351 11.32 -9.24 3.26
N TYR A 352 11.28 -8.47 2.16
CA TYR A 352 11.99 -7.19 2.03
C TYR A 352 11.59 -6.22 3.14
N LEU A 353 10.31 -5.82 3.22
CA LEU A 353 9.87 -4.88 4.23
C LEU A 353 9.93 -5.44 5.66
N LYS A 354 9.72 -6.75 5.85
CA LYS A 354 9.95 -7.40 7.16
C LYS A 354 11.42 -7.29 7.58
N HIS A 355 12.36 -7.51 6.67
CA HIS A 355 13.78 -7.40 6.95
C HIS A 355 14.18 -5.96 7.25
N ALA A 356 13.72 -5.01 6.43
CA ALA A 356 13.97 -3.58 6.60
C ALA A 356 13.43 -3.05 7.95
N ALA A 357 12.28 -3.55 8.41
CA ALA A 357 11.72 -3.20 9.72
C ALA A 357 12.44 -3.85 10.93
N GLY A 358 13.45 -4.71 10.69
CA GLY A 358 14.12 -5.47 11.75
C GLY A 358 13.32 -6.67 12.25
N TRP A 359 12.29 -7.11 11.51
CA TRP A 359 11.42 -8.21 11.93
C TRP A 359 11.99 -9.60 11.65
N THR A 360 13.15 -9.72 11.00
CA THR A 360 13.83 -11.01 10.73
C THR A 360 14.17 -11.81 11.99
N SER A 361 13.60 -13.00 12.13
CA SER A 361 13.90 -13.93 13.22
C SER A 361 15.16 -14.74 12.94
N LYS A 362 15.37 -15.14 11.67
CA LYS A 362 16.58 -15.83 11.20
C LYS A 362 16.92 -15.36 9.79
N LEU A 363 18.18 -15.00 9.55
CA LEU A 363 18.68 -14.64 8.23
C LEU A 363 19.83 -15.57 7.86
N THR A 364 19.66 -16.32 6.76
CA THR A 364 20.71 -17.22 6.27
C THR A 364 21.27 -16.67 4.96
N THR A 365 22.56 -16.36 4.93
CA THR A 365 23.22 -15.97 3.68
C THR A 365 23.36 -17.18 2.77
N LEU A 366 22.87 -17.08 1.54
CA LEU A 366 23.12 -18.06 0.51
C LEU A 366 24.55 -17.91 0.00
N THR A 367 25.27 -19.01 -0.02
CA THR A 367 26.55 -19.15 -0.71
C THR A 367 26.53 -20.45 -1.50
N SER A 368 27.58 -20.73 -2.25
CA SER A 368 27.66 -21.96 -3.05
C SER A 368 27.67 -23.22 -2.17
N GLY A 369 26.88 -24.23 -2.56
CA GLY A 369 26.80 -25.53 -1.88
C GLY A 369 26.04 -25.53 -0.55
N VAL A 370 25.25 -24.50 -0.27
CA VAL A 370 24.43 -24.39 0.94
C VAL A 370 23.11 -25.11 0.75
N SER A 371 22.73 -25.93 1.73
CA SER A 371 21.35 -26.36 1.93
C SER A 371 20.76 -25.64 3.14
N ALA A 372 19.64 -24.96 2.94
CA ALA A 372 18.92 -24.22 3.97
C ALA A 372 17.43 -24.57 3.96
N THR A 373 16.77 -24.35 5.09
CA THR A 373 15.33 -24.54 5.24
C THR A 373 14.68 -23.24 5.70
N VAL A 374 13.53 -22.92 5.10
CA VAL A 374 12.74 -21.71 5.35
C VAL A 374 11.33 -22.12 5.80
N GLU A 375 10.96 -21.68 7.00
CA GLU A 375 9.66 -21.98 7.61
C GLU A 375 8.62 -20.93 7.21
N ALA A 376 7.43 -21.37 6.82
CA ALA A 376 6.29 -20.48 6.59
C ALA A 376 5.73 -19.95 7.92
N GLY A 377 5.20 -18.71 7.88
CA GLY A 377 4.64 -18.08 9.07
C GLY A 377 5.69 -17.66 10.12
N LYS A 378 6.97 -17.74 9.77
CA LYS A 378 8.11 -17.18 10.49
C LYS A 378 8.82 -16.16 9.62
N ASN A 379 9.47 -15.20 10.27
CA ASN A 379 10.33 -14.23 9.60
C ASN A 379 11.74 -14.81 9.40
N ASP A 380 11.78 -16.03 8.88
CA ASP A 380 12.99 -16.75 8.49
C ASP A 380 13.22 -16.51 7.01
N PHE A 381 14.40 -15.97 6.67
CA PHE A 381 14.71 -15.58 5.29
C PHE A 381 16.05 -16.14 4.84
N LEU A 382 16.16 -16.36 3.54
CA LEU A 382 17.45 -16.55 2.86
C LEU A 382 17.80 -15.27 2.10
N ILE A 383 19.08 -14.95 1.97
CA ILE A 383 19.50 -13.73 1.28
C ILE A 383 20.79 -13.93 0.50
N TYR A 384 20.84 -13.39 -0.71
CA TYR A 384 22.01 -13.35 -1.58
C TYR A 384 22.24 -11.92 -2.07
N ARG A 385 23.37 -11.30 -1.73
CA ARG A 385 23.59 -9.87 -1.95
C ARG A 385 24.61 -9.59 -3.04
N ARG A 386 24.33 -8.58 -3.86
CA ARG A 386 25.36 -7.89 -4.65
C ARG A 386 26.08 -6.85 -3.80
N ASN A 387 25.30 -6.02 -3.14
CA ASN A 387 25.73 -4.89 -2.32
C ASN A 387 24.64 -4.56 -1.27
N ALA A 388 24.66 -3.35 -0.71
CA ALA A 388 23.71 -2.94 0.32
C ALA A 388 22.29 -2.68 -0.20
N THR A 389 22.12 -2.34 -1.48
CA THR A 389 20.82 -1.95 -2.07
C THR A 389 20.26 -3.02 -2.98
N GLU A 390 21.10 -3.78 -3.71
CA GLU A 390 20.68 -4.82 -4.65
C GLU A 390 20.95 -6.24 -4.12
N TYR A 391 19.89 -7.04 -4.01
CA TYR A 391 19.95 -8.42 -3.49
C TYR A 391 18.70 -9.24 -3.81
N PHE A 392 18.83 -10.56 -3.68
CA PHE A 392 17.68 -11.48 -3.61
C PHE A 392 17.39 -11.82 -2.14
N ILE A 393 16.13 -11.71 -1.71
CA ILE A 393 15.66 -12.21 -0.41
C ILE A 393 14.51 -13.18 -0.61
N LEU A 394 14.54 -14.32 0.09
CA LEU A 394 13.62 -15.43 -0.14
C LEU A 394 12.86 -15.76 1.14
N GLU A 395 11.56 -16.04 1.01
CA GLU A 395 10.69 -16.48 2.10
C GLU A 395 9.72 -17.59 1.65
N ASN A 396 9.29 -18.42 2.59
CA ASN A 396 8.26 -19.43 2.35
C ASN A 396 6.86 -18.84 2.65
N ARG A 397 6.01 -18.76 1.63
CA ARG A 397 4.64 -18.26 1.73
C ARG A 397 3.64 -19.40 1.58
N ARG A 398 2.64 -19.44 2.47
CA ARG A 398 1.58 -20.44 2.45
C ARG A 398 0.21 -19.78 2.48
N GLN A 399 -0.75 -20.38 1.76
CA GLN A 399 -2.18 -20.04 1.83
C GLN A 399 -2.80 -20.42 3.17
N SER A 400 -2.33 -19.79 4.26
CA SER A 400 -2.77 -20.03 5.64
C SER A 400 -2.57 -18.78 6.50
N GLY A 401 -3.30 -18.65 7.59
CA GLY A 401 -3.20 -17.49 8.48
C GLY A 401 -3.49 -16.18 7.74
N ARG A 402 -2.57 -15.20 7.84
CA ARG A 402 -2.66 -13.92 7.12
C ARG A 402 -2.63 -14.09 5.60
N ASP A 403 -1.90 -15.09 5.11
CA ASP A 403 -1.71 -15.34 3.69
C ASP A 403 -2.75 -16.28 3.09
N ALA A 404 -3.86 -16.56 3.80
CA ALA A 404 -4.92 -17.46 3.34
C ALA A 404 -5.53 -17.09 1.97
N SER A 405 -5.42 -15.83 1.54
CA SER A 405 -5.91 -15.34 0.26
C SER A 405 -4.82 -15.12 -0.80
N LEU A 406 -3.59 -15.61 -0.60
CA LEU A 406 -2.55 -15.51 -1.63
C LEU A 406 -2.96 -16.28 -2.90
N PRO A 407 -2.57 -15.80 -4.10
CA PRO A 407 -2.82 -16.53 -5.34
C PRO A 407 -2.07 -17.86 -5.43
N ASP A 408 -0.87 -17.94 -4.86
CA ASP A 408 -0.03 -19.15 -4.82
C ASP A 408 0.65 -19.37 -3.46
N ALA A 409 1.21 -20.57 -3.26
CA ALA A 409 1.98 -20.98 -2.10
C ALA A 409 3.29 -21.66 -2.52
N GLY A 410 4.41 -21.22 -1.94
CA GLY A 410 5.72 -21.70 -2.33
C GLY A 410 6.84 -20.81 -1.79
N LEU A 411 8.01 -20.91 -2.40
CA LEU A 411 9.13 -20.04 -2.12
C LEU A 411 8.99 -18.77 -2.98
N ALA A 412 8.76 -17.63 -2.33
CA ALA A 412 8.85 -16.34 -2.98
C ALA A 412 10.33 -15.92 -3.08
N ILE A 413 10.74 -15.51 -4.27
CA ILE A 413 12.06 -14.94 -4.53
C ILE A 413 11.85 -13.48 -4.88
N TRP A 414 12.30 -12.59 -3.99
CA TRP A 414 12.21 -11.15 -4.16
C TRP A 414 13.53 -10.62 -4.69
N HIS A 415 13.54 -9.97 -5.86
CA HIS A 415 14.69 -9.18 -6.33
C HIS A 415 14.48 -7.73 -5.91
N VAL A 416 15.34 -7.27 -5.01
CA VAL A 416 15.29 -5.93 -4.44
C VAL A 416 16.43 -5.10 -5.00
N ASP A 417 16.14 -3.87 -5.42
CA ASP A 417 17.10 -2.79 -5.55
C ASP A 417 16.53 -1.53 -4.91
N GLU A 418 17.07 -1.10 -3.76
CA GLU A 418 16.58 0.08 -3.05
C GLU A 418 16.72 1.40 -3.84
N ASN A 419 17.41 1.41 -4.98
CA ASN A 419 17.48 2.54 -5.92
C ASN A 419 16.45 2.47 -7.06
N GLY A 420 15.71 1.36 -7.17
CA GLY A 420 14.61 1.18 -8.10
C GLY A 420 13.37 2.03 -7.75
N ASN A 421 12.34 1.92 -8.58
CA ASN A 421 11.08 2.65 -8.40
C ASN A 421 9.88 1.77 -8.81
N ASN A 422 8.87 1.65 -7.94
CA ASN A 422 7.72 0.76 -8.17
C ASN A 422 6.76 1.21 -9.29
N SER A 423 7.04 2.35 -9.93
CA SER A 423 6.42 2.76 -11.18
C SER A 423 7.21 2.34 -12.43
N PHE A 424 8.32 1.60 -12.28
CA PHE A 424 9.20 1.16 -13.37
C PHE A 424 9.11 -0.34 -13.65
N GLU A 425 8.01 -0.79 -14.25
CA GLU A 425 7.72 -2.18 -14.65
C GLU A 425 8.52 -2.66 -15.87
N GLN A 426 9.41 -1.85 -16.44
CA GLN A 426 10.07 -2.15 -17.72
C GLN A 426 11.07 -3.30 -17.61
N MET A 427 11.50 -3.68 -16.40
CA MET A 427 12.49 -4.72 -16.14
C MET A 427 13.81 -4.46 -16.88
N THR A 428 14.31 -3.22 -16.83
CA THR A 428 15.56 -2.81 -17.48
C THR A 428 16.57 -2.31 -16.45
N PRO A 429 17.88 -2.29 -16.78
CA PRO A 429 18.91 -1.76 -15.90
C PRO A 429 18.61 -0.35 -15.36
N SER A 430 18.03 0.52 -16.19
CA SER A 430 17.73 1.91 -15.83
C SER A 430 16.32 2.13 -15.29
N GLN A 431 15.41 1.18 -15.48
CA GLN A 431 14.01 1.27 -15.09
C GLN A 431 13.50 -0.11 -14.66
N HIS A 432 13.49 -0.33 -13.35
CA HIS A 432 13.01 -1.54 -12.69
C HIS A 432 12.38 -1.18 -11.33
N TYR A 433 11.57 -2.08 -10.79
CA TYR A 433 10.95 -1.91 -9.48
C TYR A 433 11.98 -1.92 -8.36
N GLU A 434 11.62 -1.26 -7.26
CA GLU A 434 12.41 -1.37 -6.02
C GLU A 434 12.37 -2.80 -5.46
N CYS A 435 11.22 -3.47 -5.60
CA CYS A 435 11.03 -4.86 -5.23
C CYS A 435 10.19 -5.55 -6.30
N SER A 436 10.74 -6.62 -6.89
CA SER A 436 10.07 -7.48 -7.86
C SER A 436 9.87 -8.88 -7.30
N LEU A 437 8.76 -9.53 -7.66
CA LEU A 437 8.61 -10.97 -7.50
C LEU A 437 9.17 -11.65 -8.76
N GLU A 438 10.17 -12.50 -8.59
CA GLU A 438 10.60 -13.40 -9.67
C GLU A 438 9.50 -14.47 -9.88
N GLN A 439 8.63 -14.25 -10.86
CA GLN A 439 7.50 -15.13 -11.15
C GLN A 439 8.00 -16.43 -11.77
N ALA A 440 7.77 -17.56 -11.09
CA ALA A 440 8.31 -18.87 -11.44
C ALA A 440 7.91 -19.37 -12.85
N ASP A 441 6.81 -18.87 -13.40
CA ASP A 441 6.31 -19.20 -14.74
C ASP A 441 6.86 -18.29 -15.87
N ASN A 442 7.61 -17.24 -15.51
CA ASN A 442 8.18 -16.25 -16.43
C ASN A 442 7.15 -15.48 -17.27
N ARG A 443 5.88 -15.41 -16.83
CA ARG A 443 4.84 -14.66 -17.54
C ARG A 443 4.85 -13.18 -17.23
N PHE A 444 5.52 -12.74 -16.17
CA PHE A 444 5.59 -11.32 -15.80
C PHE A 444 4.21 -10.65 -15.82
N ASP A 445 3.20 -11.38 -15.35
CA ASP A 445 1.80 -10.95 -15.39
C ASP A 445 1.59 -9.74 -14.48
N LEU A 446 2.38 -9.64 -13.42
CA LEU A 446 2.43 -8.47 -12.54
C LEU A 446 2.95 -7.22 -13.27
N GLU A 447 4.10 -7.28 -13.95
CA GLU A 447 4.68 -6.16 -14.69
C GLU A 447 3.83 -5.80 -15.93
N ARG A 448 3.24 -6.81 -16.57
CA ARG A 448 2.38 -6.66 -17.75
C ARG A 448 0.94 -6.29 -17.42
N ARG A 449 0.60 -6.19 -16.13
CA ARG A 449 -0.75 -5.89 -15.63
C ARG A 449 -1.81 -6.89 -16.14
N ALA A 450 -1.42 -8.14 -16.36
CA ALA A 450 -2.33 -9.18 -16.81
C ALA A 450 -3.21 -9.69 -15.67
N ASN A 451 -2.65 -9.86 -14.47
CA ASN A 451 -3.38 -10.26 -13.26
C ASN A 451 -2.64 -9.78 -11.98
N GLY A 452 -3.27 -9.93 -10.81
CA GLY A 452 -2.71 -9.53 -9.50
C GLY A 452 -1.85 -10.62 -8.82
N GLY A 453 -1.38 -11.59 -9.59
CA GLY A 453 -0.77 -12.85 -9.18
C GLY A 453 -1.69 -14.04 -9.48
N ASP A 454 -1.10 -15.19 -9.72
CA ASP A 454 -1.77 -16.47 -9.99
C ASP A 454 -1.01 -17.68 -9.40
N ALA A 455 -1.56 -18.88 -9.60
CA ALA A 455 -1.11 -20.12 -8.97
C ALA A 455 0.22 -20.69 -9.52
N GLU A 456 0.91 -19.96 -10.40
CA GLU A 456 2.18 -20.39 -10.99
C GLU A 456 3.33 -19.40 -10.71
N ASP A 457 3.13 -18.40 -9.85
CA ASP A 457 4.14 -17.37 -9.55
C ASP A 457 5.24 -17.82 -8.59
N LEU A 458 4.99 -18.71 -7.63
CA LEU A 458 5.95 -19.08 -6.57
C LEU A 458 6.68 -20.40 -6.88
N TYR A 459 7.92 -20.49 -6.40
CA TYR A 459 8.77 -21.66 -6.64
C TYR A 459 8.46 -22.84 -5.72
N GLY A 460 8.83 -24.04 -6.16
CA GLY A 460 8.52 -25.33 -5.55
C GLY A 460 7.34 -26.04 -6.22
N GLY A 461 6.47 -25.30 -6.90
CA GLY A 461 5.39 -25.81 -7.74
C GLY A 461 5.86 -26.05 -9.18
N ILE A 462 5.58 -25.10 -10.07
CA ILE A 462 5.86 -25.23 -11.51
C ILE A 462 7.36 -25.17 -11.86
N ALA A 463 8.15 -24.45 -11.05
CA ALA A 463 9.61 -24.40 -11.15
C ALA A 463 10.25 -24.78 -9.81
N SER A 464 11.33 -25.54 -9.86
CA SER A 464 12.08 -26.00 -8.68
C SER A 464 13.54 -25.56 -8.68
N THR A 465 13.91 -24.68 -9.62
CA THR A 465 15.26 -24.15 -9.80
C THR A 465 15.20 -22.66 -10.14
N PHE A 466 16.24 -21.91 -9.79
CA PHE A 466 16.40 -20.50 -10.14
C PHE A 466 17.89 -20.19 -10.32
N GLY A 467 18.29 -19.69 -11.47
CA GLY A 467 19.70 -19.49 -11.79
C GLY A 467 19.91 -18.71 -13.08
N ARG A 468 21.16 -18.61 -13.56
CA ARG A 468 21.47 -17.82 -14.75
C ARG A 468 20.78 -18.34 -16.01
N ALA A 469 20.55 -19.65 -16.09
CA ALA A 469 19.97 -20.32 -17.25
C ALA A 469 18.45 -20.51 -17.17
N THR A 470 17.80 -20.08 -16.08
CA THR A 470 16.34 -20.18 -15.93
C THR A 470 15.64 -18.97 -16.57
N ALA A 471 14.32 -19.03 -16.67
CA ALA A 471 13.48 -17.90 -17.02
C ALA A 471 12.40 -17.81 -15.91
N PRO A 472 12.31 -16.71 -15.15
CA PRO A 472 13.26 -15.62 -15.10
C PRO A 472 14.65 -16.09 -14.65
N ASN A 473 15.68 -15.31 -14.97
CA ASN A 473 17.07 -15.64 -14.64
C ASN A 473 17.54 -14.88 -13.38
N SER A 474 18.59 -15.37 -12.75
CA SER A 474 19.14 -14.75 -11.53
C SER A 474 20.12 -13.59 -11.78
N ASN A 475 20.18 -12.98 -12.97
CA ASN A 475 21.13 -11.87 -13.20
C ASN A 475 20.77 -10.64 -12.35
N TRP A 476 21.78 -9.81 -12.10
CA TRP A 476 21.55 -8.47 -11.56
C TRP A 476 20.86 -7.58 -12.59
N TRP A 477 20.28 -6.46 -12.16
CA TRP A 477 19.56 -5.54 -13.05
C TRP A 477 20.43 -4.99 -14.19
N ASP A 478 21.74 -4.87 -13.99
CA ASP A 478 22.69 -4.47 -15.04
C ASP A 478 22.99 -5.57 -16.08
N GLY A 479 22.36 -6.75 -15.93
CA GLY A 479 22.52 -7.91 -16.80
C GLY A 479 23.74 -8.76 -16.48
N SER A 480 24.56 -8.39 -15.48
CA SER A 480 25.68 -9.21 -15.05
C SER A 480 25.22 -10.45 -14.29
N ALA A 481 25.97 -11.54 -14.40
CA ALA A 481 25.64 -12.78 -13.71
C ALA A 481 25.79 -12.59 -12.20
N SER A 482 24.75 -12.94 -11.44
CA SER A 482 24.81 -12.84 -9.97
C SER A 482 25.67 -13.92 -9.33
N GLY A 483 25.75 -15.09 -9.96
CA GLY A 483 26.35 -16.29 -9.38
C GLY A 483 25.41 -17.07 -8.45
N LEU A 484 24.17 -16.59 -8.23
CA LEU A 484 23.15 -17.35 -7.52
C LEU A 484 22.61 -18.47 -8.40
N GLU A 485 22.80 -19.71 -7.96
CA GLU A 485 22.32 -20.92 -8.63
C GLU A 485 21.61 -21.80 -7.60
N ILE A 486 20.27 -21.78 -7.58
CA ILE A 486 19.43 -22.66 -6.78
C ILE A 486 19.07 -23.87 -7.66
N GLU A 487 19.63 -25.03 -7.31
CA GLU A 487 19.46 -26.26 -8.09
C GLU A 487 18.28 -27.11 -7.63
N GLN A 488 17.81 -26.90 -6.40
CA GLN A 488 16.66 -27.62 -5.87
C GLN A 488 15.86 -26.77 -4.88
N ILE A 489 14.56 -26.76 -5.07
CA ILE A 489 13.54 -26.21 -4.17
C ILE A 489 12.53 -27.34 -3.92
N SER A 490 12.30 -27.69 -2.65
CA SER A 490 11.30 -28.72 -2.32
C SER A 490 9.88 -28.24 -2.63
N ALA A 491 8.94 -29.17 -2.80
CA ALA A 491 7.52 -28.87 -2.96
C ALA A 491 6.97 -27.97 -1.83
N PRO A 492 5.92 -27.15 -2.08
CA PRO A 492 5.36 -26.19 -1.13
C PRO A 492 5.09 -26.79 0.25
N SER A 493 6.00 -26.46 1.15
CA SER A 493 6.26 -26.95 2.50
C SER A 493 5.74 -26.08 3.64
N ALA A 494 5.40 -26.61 4.83
CA ALA A 494 5.47 -25.76 6.03
C ALA A 494 6.92 -25.31 6.24
N ALA A 495 7.85 -26.20 5.86
CA ALA A 495 9.26 -25.96 5.69
C ALA A 495 9.64 -26.23 4.23
N ILE A 496 10.25 -25.27 3.53
CA ILE A 496 10.82 -25.46 2.19
C ILE A 496 12.34 -25.57 2.33
N SER A 497 12.91 -26.61 1.72
CA SER A 497 14.35 -26.78 1.59
C SER A 497 14.85 -26.20 0.26
N VAL A 498 15.94 -25.45 0.33
CA VAL A 498 16.61 -24.79 -0.80
C VAL A 498 18.06 -25.25 -0.82
N THR A 499 18.54 -25.74 -1.96
CA THR A 499 19.94 -26.12 -2.15
C THR A 499 20.56 -25.31 -3.28
N THR A 500 21.68 -24.66 -3.01
CA THR A 500 22.47 -23.95 -4.01
C THR A 500 23.55 -24.84 -4.61
N LYS A 501 23.92 -24.57 -5.86
CA LYS A 501 24.98 -25.25 -6.58
C LYS A 501 26.31 -25.15 -5.85
N ALA A 502 27.01 -26.27 -5.70
CA ALA A 502 28.39 -26.29 -5.21
C ALA A 502 29.37 -25.76 -6.28
N SER A 503 30.39 -25.03 -5.86
CA SER A 503 31.43 -24.55 -6.75
C SER A 503 32.24 -25.75 -7.20
N THR A 504 32.31 -25.97 -8.52
CA THR A 504 33.25 -26.95 -9.05
C THR A 504 34.67 -26.45 -8.76
N PRO A 505 35.52 -27.24 -8.07
CA PRO A 505 36.94 -26.93 -8.01
C PRO A 505 37.45 -26.76 -9.43
N GLY A 506 38.09 -25.63 -9.72
CA GLY A 506 38.77 -25.46 -11.01
C GLY A 506 39.84 -26.54 -11.17
N PRO A 507 40.17 -26.96 -12.40
CA PRO A 507 41.32 -27.82 -12.62
C PRO A 507 42.59 -27.04 -12.19
N ASP A 508 43.33 -27.60 -11.24
CA ASP A 508 44.65 -27.12 -10.78
C ASP A 508 45.68 -26.99 -11.90
#